data_AF-A0A846TFI5-F1
#
_entry.id   AF-A0A846TFI5-F1
#
_cell.length_a   1.000
_cell.length_b   1.000
_cell.length_c   1.000
_cell.angle_alpha   90.00
_cell.angle_beta   90.00
_cell.angle_gamma   90.00
#
_symmetry.space_group_name_H-M   'P 1'
#
loop_
_entity.id
_entity.type
_entity.pdbx_description
1 polymer ?
#
loop_
_entity_poly.entity_id
_entity_poly.type
_entity_poly.pdbx_seq_one_letter_code
_entity_poly.pdbx_strand_id
1 'polypeptide(L)' 'ACGHALVSTSANFSRRPPARTALAVRRQLGMAIDYLLPGPTGGAARPTEIRDLRSGQRVRA' A
#
# COMPACT_ATOMS: atom_id res chain seq x y z
N ALA A 1 -7.24 2.74 17.45
CA ALA A 1 -7.10 3.51 16.19
C ALA A 1 -6.21 4.72 16.43
N CYS A 2 -5.52 5.26 15.42
CA CYS A 2 -4.49 6.31 15.60
C CYS A 2 -5.05 7.73 15.84
N GLY A 3 -6.37 7.95 15.79
CA GLY A 3 -6.99 9.25 16.13
C GLY A 3 -6.86 10.35 15.06
N HIS A 4 -6.23 10.07 13.92
CA HIS A 4 -6.08 11.00 12.80
C HIS A 4 -6.10 10.26 11.46
N ALA A 5 -6.06 11.00 10.35
CA ALA A 5 -5.92 10.42 9.01
C ALA A 5 -4.58 9.69 8.86
N LEU A 6 -4.60 8.53 8.20
CA LEU A 6 -3.40 7.77 7.86
C LEU A 6 -3.07 7.95 6.39
N VAL A 7 -1.85 8.39 6.09
CA VAL A 7 -1.32 8.37 4.73
C VAL A 7 -0.98 6.92 4.39
N SER A 8 -1.67 6.35 3.42
CA SER A 8 -1.49 4.96 3.00
C SER A 8 -0.87 4.92 1.61
N THR A 9 0.37 4.45 1.53
CA THR A 9 1.08 4.22 0.27
C THR A 9 1.36 2.73 0.09
N SER A 10 1.75 2.34 -1.12
CA SER A 10 2.22 0.98 -1.38
C SER A 10 3.47 0.66 -0.55
N ALA A 11 3.52 -0.55 0.02
CA ALA A 11 4.63 -1.01 0.87
C ALA A 11 5.85 -1.41 0.01
N ASN A 12 6.60 -0.41 -0.47
CA ASN A 12 7.80 -0.61 -1.25
C ASN A 12 8.73 0.61 -1.21
N PHE A 13 10.03 0.36 -1.39
CA PHE A 13 10.93 1.41 -1.88
C PHE A 13 10.51 1.91 -3.25
N SER A 14 10.82 3.16 -3.54
CA SER A 14 10.52 3.78 -4.83
C SER A 14 11.07 2.91 -5.98
N ARG A 15 10.29 2.81 -7.06
CA ARG A 15 10.59 2.01 -8.27
C ARG A 15 10.69 0.50 -8.06
N ARG A 16 10.33 -0.03 -6.89
CA ARG A 16 10.21 -1.49 -6.65
C ARG A 16 8.75 -1.93 -6.63
N PRO A 17 8.46 -3.20 -6.97
CA PRO A 17 7.12 -3.75 -6.81
C PRO A 17 6.61 -3.65 -5.36
N PRO A 18 5.30 -3.48 -5.15
CA PRO A 18 4.69 -3.47 -3.83
C PRO A 18 4.75 -4.86 -3.17
N ALA A 19 5.13 -4.92 -1.89
CA ALA A 19 5.03 -6.14 -1.11
C ALA A 19 3.56 -6.46 -0.78
N ARG A 20 3.14 -7.71 -1.04
CA ARG A 20 1.76 -8.18 -0.81
C ARG A 20 1.62 -9.21 0.31
N THR A 21 2.75 -9.62 0.89
CA THR A 21 2.80 -10.58 2.00
C THR A 21 3.73 -10.06 3.08
N ALA A 22 3.49 -10.45 4.33
CA ALA A 22 4.38 -10.08 5.44
C ALA A 22 5.83 -10.53 5.19
N LEU A 23 6.03 -11.70 4.57
CA LEU A 23 7.36 -12.18 4.18
C LEU A 23 8.04 -11.24 3.17
N ALA A 24 7.31 -10.77 2.15
CA ALA A 24 7.84 -9.83 1.18
C ALA A 24 8.21 -8.48 1.84
N VAL A 25 7.38 -7.99 2.78
CA VAL A 25 7.69 -6.77 3.55
C VAL A 25 8.97 -6.94 4.36
N ARG A 26 9.14 -8.05 5.09
CA ARG A 26 10.35 -8.33 5.86
C ARG A 26 11.60 -8.40 4.98
N ARG A 27 11.51 -9.00 3.79
CA ARG A 27 12.63 -9.11 2.84
C ARG A 27 12.99 -7.77 2.20
N GLN A 28 11.99 -6.93 1.90
CA GLN A 28 12.20 -5.71 1.14
C GLN A 28 12.46 -4.50 2.03
N LEU A 29 11.68 -4.30 3.09
CA LEU A 29 11.78 -3.14 3.98
C LEU A 29 12.58 -3.47 5.25
N GLY A 30 12.43 -4.68 5.80
CA GLY A 30 13.25 -5.16 6.92
C GLY A 30 13.32 -4.17 8.08
N MET A 31 14.54 -3.73 8.40
CA MET A 31 14.82 -2.78 9.48
C MET A 31 14.54 -1.30 9.12
N ALA A 32 14.06 -1.01 7.92
CA ALA A 32 13.73 0.35 7.48
C ALA A 32 12.32 0.82 7.94
N ILE A 33 11.62 -0.01 8.72
CA ILE A 33 10.30 0.29 9.28
C ILE A 33 10.30 -0.06 10.77
N ASP A 34 9.62 0.75 11.58
CA ASP A 34 9.53 0.52 13.03
C ASP A 34 8.61 -0.66 13.38
N TYR A 35 7.61 -0.91 12.54
CA TYR A 35 6.59 -1.92 12.82
C TYR A 35 5.99 -2.55 11.57
N LEU A 36 5.71 -3.86 11.65
CA LEU A 36 4.94 -4.62 10.67
C LEU A 36 3.77 -5.29 11.39
N LEU A 37 2.54 -4.88 11.08
CA LEU A 37 1.32 -5.51 11.56
C LEU A 37 0.95 -6.71 10.67
N PRO A 38 1.08 -7.97 11.14
CA PRO A 38 0.68 -9.14 10.34
C PRO A 38 -0.83 -9.34 10.33
N GLY A 39 -1.37 -9.74 9.17
CA GLY A 39 -2.78 -10.09 9.00
C GLY A 39 -3.12 -10.39 7.54
N PRO A 40 -4.24 -11.09 7.27
CA PRO A 40 -4.71 -11.29 5.91
C PRO A 40 -5.14 -9.96 5.29
N THR A 41 -4.91 -9.81 3.99
CA THR A 41 -5.42 -8.69 3.20
C THR A 41 -6.56 -9.16 2.30
N GLY A 42 -7.34 -8.22 1.74
CA GLY A 42 -8.50 -8.52 0.89
C GLY A 42 -8.18 -9.11 -0.50
N GLY A 43 -6.94 -9.52 -0.78
CA GLY A 43 -6.60 -10.26 -2.00
C GLY A 43 -6.62 -9.47 -3.32
N ALA A 44 -6.75 -8.15 -3.29
CA ALA A 44 -6.79 -7.33 -4.50
C ALA A 44 -5.53 -7.52 -5.37
N ALA A 45 -5.73 -7.88 -6.64
CA ALA A 45 -4.64 -8.15 -7.58
C ALA A 45 -3.94 -6.87 -8.10
N ARG A 46 -4.58 -5.71 -7.94
CA ARG A 46 -4.11 -4.38 -8.39
C ARG A 46 -4.44 -3.32 -7.33
N PRO A 47 -3.73 -2.18 -7.31
CA PRO A 47 -4.11 -1.04 -6.47
C PRO A 47 -5.54 -0.58 -6.79
N THR A 48 -6.14 0.15 -5.85
CA THR A 48 -7.45 0.77 -6.09
C THR A 48 -7.36 1.87 -7.15
N GLU A 49 -8.47 2.00 -7.88
CA GLU A 49 -8.67 3.05 -8.86
C GLU A 49 -8.60 4.43 -8.21
N ILE A 50 -8.06 5.41 -8.94
CA ILE A 50 -8.12 6.83 -8.57
C ILE A 50 -8.87 7.55 -9.68
N ARG A 51 -9.91 8.31 -9.31
CA ARG A 51 -10.71 9.10 -10.24
C ARG A 51 -10.67 10.58 -9.86
N ASP A 52 -10.63 11.43 -10.88
CA ASP A 52 -10.92 12.85 -10.70
C ASP A 52 -12.42 13.02 -10.44
N LEU A 53 -12.78 13.68 -9.33
CA LEU A 53 -14.17 13.77 -8.90
C LEU A 53 -15.03 14.67 -9.80
N ARG A 54 -14.44 15.70 -10.42
CA ARG A 54 -15.20 16.69 -11.21
C ARG A 54 -15.55 16.15 -12.59
N SER A 55 -14.60 15.44 -13.21
CA SER A 55 -14.72 14.94 -14.58
C SER A 55 -15.07 13.45 -14.66
N GLY A 56 -14.90 12.71 -13.56
CA GLY A 56 -15.03 11.25 -13.55
C GLY A 56 -13.87 10.51 -14.24
N GLN A 57 -12.86 11.23 -14.75
CA GLN A 57 -11.74 10.61 -15.45
C GLN A 57 -10.93 9.72 -14.52
N ARG A 58 -10.50 8.57 -15.05
CA ARG A 58 -9.63 7.62 -14.35
C ARG A 58 -8.19 8.13 -14.41
N VAL A 59 -7.67 8.58 -13.28
CA VAL A 59 -6.27 9.01 -13.13
C VAL A 59 -5.36 7.78 -13.04
N ARG A 60 -5.84 6.72 -12.38
CA ARG A 60 -5.14 5.44 -12.28
C ARG A 60 -6.13 4.30 -12.40
N ALA A 61 -5.79 3.36 -13.26
CA ALA A 61 -6.58 2.16 -13.55
C ALA A 61 -6.32 1.00 -12.60
#